data_AF-A0A3E2WER9-F1
#
_entry.id   AF-A0A3E2WER9-F1
#
_cell.length_a   1.000
_cell.length_b   1.000
_cell.length_c   1.000
_cell.angle_alpha   90.00
_cell.angle_beta   90.00
_cell.angle_gamma   90.00
#
_symmetry.space_group_name_H-M   'P 1'
#
loop_
_entity.id
_entity.type
_entity.pdbx_description
1 polymer ?
#
loop_
_entity_poly.entity_id
_entity_poly.type
_entity_poly.pdbx_seq_one_letter_code
_entity_poly.pdbx_strand_id
1 'polypeptide(L)'
;MATIDLIVLGMVKKEPLSAYDIQKLVEYRNISKWVKISTPSIYKKVIQLEQKGYIKGTMVKEGKMAEKAVYSLTESGEAEFENLMHKIAAQPVNIFLDFNAVIVNLDSLSLQDQEACLTSIESNIKTLKSYLEENITEKEDNPQIPETGKAVLRQQMILAQAIETWIGSVKISISEKDSRPS
;
A
#
# COMPACT_ATOMS: atom_id res chain seq x y z
N MET A 1 1.50 -14.44 -0.78
CA MET A 1 0.28 -13.61 -0.61
C MET A 1 -0.28 -13.37 -2.00
N ALA A 2 -1.56 -13.59 -2.24
CA ALA A 2 -2.17 -13.45 -3.58
C ALA A 2 -1.98 -12.05 -4.21
N THR A 3 -1.89 -11.01 -3.37
CA THR A 3 -1.81 -9.62 -3.83
C THR A 3 -0.52 -9.26 -4.54
N ILE A 4 0.64 -9.74 -4.05
CA ILE A 4 1.92 -9.46 -4.74
C ILE A 4 1.99 -10.19 -6.08
N ASP A 5 1.40 -11.40 -6.17
CA ASP A 5 1.27 -12.15 -7.41
C ASP A 5 0.46 -11.33 -8.43
N LEU A 6 -0.68 -10.74 -8.02
CA LEU A 6 -1.49 -9.87 -8.88
C LEU A 6 -0.72 -8.62 -9.37
N ILE A 7 0.02 -7.95 -8.47
CA ILE A 7 0.81 -6.77 -8.83
C ILE A 7 1.87 -7.13 -9.87
N VAL A 8 2.60 -8.22 -9.67
CA VAL A 8 3.65 -8.65 -10.60
C VAL A 8 3.07 -9.05 -11.96
N LEU A 9 2.01 -9.86 -11.97
CA LEU A 9 1.34 -10.28 -13.21
C LEU A 9 0.77 -9.06 -13.96
N GLY A 10 0.16 -8.11 -13.26
CA GLY A 10 -0.37 -6.88 -13.88
C GLY A 10 0.72 -5.98 -14.48
N MET A 11 1.90 -5.89 -13.86
CA MET A 11 3.03 -5.16 -14.43
C MET A 11 3.55 -5.82 -15.71
N VAL A 12 3.76 -7.14 -15.68
CA VAL A 12 4.26 -7.92 -16.82
C VAL A 12 3.22 -8.02 -17.96
N LYS A 13 1.93 -7.98 -17.62
CA LYS A 13 0.83 -7.90 -18.59
C LYS A 13 0.89 -6.61 -19.42
N LYS A 14 1.30 -5.49 -18.81
CA LYS A 14 1.42 -4.21 -19.50
C LYS A 14 2.59 -4.20 -20.47
N GLU A 15 3.74 -4.71 -20.02
CA GLU A 15 4.96 -4.82 -20.82
C GLU A 15 5.91 -5.87 -20.23
N PRO A 16 6.74 -6.54 -21.05
CA PRO A 16 7.76 -7.44 -20.54
C PRO A 16 8.78 -6.71 -19.66
N LEU A 17 9.06 -7.23 -18.45
CA LEU A 17 9.92 -6.58 -17.47
C LEU A 17 10.90 -7.56 -16.82
N SER A 18 12.09 -7.08 -16.45
CA SER A 18 12.97 -7.86 -15.58
C SER A 18 12.49 -7.81 -14.12
N ALA A 19 12.93 -8.76 -13.30
CA ALA A 19 12.63 -8.74 -11.86
C ALA A 19 13.10 -7.44 -11.17
N TYR A 20 14.23 -6.88 -11.64
CA TYR A 20 14.76 -5.62 -11.18
C TYR A 20 13.83 -4.44 -11.52
N ASP A 21 13.35 -4.39 -12.76
CA ASP A 21 12.46 -3.32 -13.22
C ASP A 21 11.12 -3.37 -12.49
N ILE A 22 10.58 -4.58 -12.25
CA ILE A 22 9.37 -4.79 -11.43
C ILE A 22 9.57 -4.24 -10.02
N GLN A 23 10.69 -4.56 -9.37
CA GLN A 23 10.98 -4.04 -8.03
C GLN A 23 11.07 -2.51 -8.03
N LYS A 24 11.81 -1.94 -8.98
CA LYS A 24 11.93 -0.48 -9.14
C LYS A 24 10.59 0.20 -9.37
N LEU A 25 9.71 -0.40 -10.18
CA LEU A 25 8.38 0.14 -10.42
C LEU A 25 7.50 0.09 -9.17
N VAL A 26 7.61 -0.97 -8.35
CA VAL A 26 6.93 -1.06 -7.06
C VAL A 26 7.38 0.06 -6.10
N GLU A 27 8.69 0.32 -6.03
CA GLU A 27 9.28 1.38 -5.21
C GLU A 27 8.91 2.76 -5.72
N TYR A 28 9.13 3.02 -7.02
CA TYR A 28 8.85 4.30 -7.66
C TYR A 28 7.37 4.70 -7.54
N ARG A 29 6.47 3.72 -7.71
CA ARG A 29 5.03 3.95 -7.54
C ARG A 29 4.60 3.90 -6.08
N ASN A 30 5.49 3.73 -5.11
CA ASN A 30 5.15 3.67 -3.68
C ASN A 30 4.02 2.67 -3.35
N ILE A 31 3.93 1.53 -4.07
CA ILE A 31 2.81 0.57 -3.90
C ILE A 31 2.69 0.07 -2.46
N SER A 32 3.81 -0.06 -1.75
CA SER A 32 3.87 -0.46 -0.35
C SER A 32 3.16 0.50 0.61
N LYS A 33 2.84 1.73 0.18
CA LYS A 33 2.09 2.71 0.99
C LYS A 33 0.59 2.44 1.03
N TRP A 34 0.01 1.77 0.03
CA TRP A 34 -1.44 1.50 -0.04
C TRP A 34 -1.77 0.03 -0.30
N VAL A 35 -0.77 -0.83 -0.52
CA VAL A 35 -0.92 -2.28 -0.59
C VAL A 35 0.11 -2.92 0.33
N LYS A 36 -0.32 -3.83 1.20
CA LYS A 36 0.56 -4.58 2.10
C LYS A 36 1.42 -5.58 1.31
N ILE A 37 2.58 -5.12 0.83
CA ILE A 37 3.57 -5.93 0.13
C ILE A 37 4.98 -5.67 0.67
N SER A 38 5.84 -6.67 0.54
CA SER A 38 7.26 -6.58 0.88
C SER A 38 8.09 -6.48 -0.40
N THR A 39 8.69 -5.31 -0.65
CA THR A 39 9.54 -5.09 -1.83
C THR A 39 10.68 -6.12 -1.97
N PRO A 40 11.42 -6.48 -0.89
CA PRO A 40 12.43 -7.54 -0.96
C PRO A 40 11.91 -8.91 -1.45
N SER A 41 10.60 -9.16 -1.34
CA SER A 41 10.01 -10.44 -1.76
C SER A 41 9.69 -10.52 -3.26
N ILE A 42 9.83 -9.42 -4.02
CA ILE A 42 9.50 -9.36 -5.45
C ILE A 42 10.32 -10.34 -6.28
N TYR A 43 11.64 -10.39 -6.09
CA TYR A 43 12.51 -11.33 -6.83
C TYR A 43 12.09 -12.79 -6.62
N LYS A 44 11.91 -13.18 -5.36
CA LYS A 44 11.42 -14.53 -5.01
C LYS A 44 10.06 -14.80 -5.64
N LYS A 45 9.21 -13.78 -5.73
CA LYS A 45 7.89 -13.91 -6.33
C LYS A 45 7.94 -14.14 -7.84
N VAL A 46 8.76 -13.38 -8.56
CA VAL A 46 8.95 -13.56 -10.02
C VAL A 46 9.38 -15.00 -10.33
N ILE A 47 10.39 -15.51 -9.62
CA ILE A 47 10.86 -16.91 -9.79
C ILE A 47 9.73 -17.91 -9.55
N GLN A 48 8.92 -17.72 -8.50
CA GLN A 48 7.78 -18.59 -8.21
C GLN A 48 6.70 -18.55 -9.30
N LEU A 49 6.42 -17.39 -9.88
CA LEU A 49 5.44 -17.25 -10.95
C LEU A 49 5.94 -17.90 -12.24
N GLU A 50 7.24 -17.83 -12.51
CA GLU A 50 7.87 -18.53 -13.64
C GLU A 50 7.81 -20.05 -13.47
N GLN A 51 8.16 -20.56 -12.29
CA GLN A 51 8.07 -21.99 -11.98
C GLN A 51 6.65 -22.55 -12.09
N LYS A 52 5.64 -21.73 -11.83
CA LYS A 52 4.22 -22.08 -12.02
C LYS A 52 3.76 -21.98 -13.48
N GLY A 53 4.62 -21.47 -14.37
CA GLY A 53 4.30 -21.28 -15.79
C GLY A 53 3.48 -20.03 -16.09
N TYR A 54 3.21 -19.16 -15.11
CA TYR A 54 2.40 -17.95 -15.30
C TYR A 54 3.14 -16.84 -16.03
N ILE A 55 4.46 -16.79 -15.87
CA ILE A 55 5.33 -15.93 -16.65
C ILE A 55 6.45 -16.76 -17.27
N LYS A 56 7.03 -16.26 -18.36
CA LYS A 56 8.15 -16.90 -19.05
C LYS A 56 9.30 -15.93 -19.17
N GLY A 57 10.46 -16.31 -18.63
CA GLY A 57 11.71 -15.59 -18.83
C GLY A 57 12.26 -15.79 -20.23
N THR A 58 12.70 -14.69 -20.85
CA THR A 58 13.49 -14.68 -22.08
C THR A 58 14.79 -13.94 -21.80
N MET A 59 15.92 -14.54 -22.16
CA MET A 59 17.22 -13.90 -22.01
C MET A 59 17.38 -12.82 -23.08
N VAL A 60 17.56 -11.59 -22.64
CA VAL A 60 17.75 -10.44 -23.54
C VAL A 60 19.13 -9.84 -23.28
N LYS A 61 19.85 -9.57 -24.39
CA LYS A 61 21.14 -8.89 -24.36
C LYS A 61 20.99 -7.49 -24.94
N GLU A 62 21.06 -6.48 -24.09
CA GLU A 62 21.12 -5.07 -24.51
C GLU A 62 22.59 -4.64 -24.65
N GLY A 63 23.13 -4.73 -25.87
CA GLY A 63 24.46 -4.22 -26.20
C GLY A 63 25.62 -4.90 -25.43
N LYS A 64 26.42 -4.10 -24.71
CA LYS A 64 27.55 -4.57 -23.88
C LYS A 64 27.15 -4.93 -22.43
N MET A 65 25.86 -4.83 -22.06
CA MET A 65 25.42 -5.16 -20.70
C MET A 65 25.32 -6.68 -20.49
N ALA A 66 25.31 -7.08 -19.22
CA ALA A 66 25.05 -8.47 -18.83
C ALA A 66 23.67 -8.91 -19.33
N GLU A 67 23.56 -10.18 -19.73
CA GLU A 67 22.26 -10.77 -20.09
C GLU A 67 21.31 -10.68 -18.89
N LYS A 68 20.09 -10.19 -19.14
CA LYS A 68 19.02 -10.16 -18.13
C LYS A 68 17.84 -10.98 -18.61
N ALA A 69 17.20 -11.68 -17.68
CA ALA A 69 15.92 -12.32 -17.92
C ALA A 69 14.81 -11.24 -17.90
N VAL A 70 14.08 -11.13 -19.00
CA VAL A 70 12.87 -10.33 -19.11
C VAL A 70 11.68 -11.29 -19.13
N TYR A 71 10.67 -11.02 -18.30
CA TYR A 71 9.52 -11.88 -18.12
C TYR A 71 8.34 -11.36 -18.91
N SER A 72 7.62 -12.27 -19.57
CA SER A 72 6.35 -12.01 -20.25
C SER A 72 5.26 -12.91 -19.71
N LEU A 73 4.01 -12.46 -19.77
CA LEU A 73 2.85 -13.24 -19.31
C LEU A 73 2.57 -14.41 -20.26
N THR A 74 2.15 -15.55 -19.73
CA THR A 74 1.66 -16.70 -20.52
C THR A 74 0.13 -16.75 -20.52
N GLU A 75 -0.48 -17.61 -21.34
CA GLU A 75 -1.93 -17.85 -21.31
C GLU A 75 -2.42 -18.28 -19.92
N SER A 76 -1.68 -19.16 -19.25
CA SER A 76 -2.01 -19.57 -17.88
C SER A 76 -1.84 -18.43 -16.86
N GLY A 77 -0.89 -17.51 -17.11
CA GLY A 77 -0.70 -16.31 -16.30
C GLY A 77 -1.81 -15.28 -16.49
N GLU A 78 -2.35 -15.17 -17.69
CA GLU A 78 -3.53 -14.34 -17.99
C GLU A 78 -4.75 -14.85 -17.21
N ALA A 79 -5.03 -16.15 -17.27
CA ALA A 79 -6.12 -16.76 -16.52
C ALA A 79 -5.96 -16.58 -15.00
N GLU A 80 -4.73 -16.73 -14.48
CA GLU A 80 -4.47 -16.50 -13.05
C GLU A 80 -4.58 -15.01 -12.69
N PHE A 81 -4.17 -14.10 -13.55
CA PHE A 81 -4.34 -12.65 -13.34
C PHE A 81 -5.83 -12.30 -13.17
N GLU A 82 -6.70 -12.77 -14.06
CA GLU A 82 -8.15 -12.56 -13.97
C GLU A 82 -8.75 -13.22 -12.72
N ASN A 83 -8.35 -14.46 -12.42
CA ASN A 83 -8.76 -15.17 -11.21
C ASN A 83 -8.39 -14.37 -9.94
N LEU A 84 -7.18 -13.84 -9.86
CA LEU A 84 -6.72 -13.04 -8.72
C LEU A 84 -7.48 -11.72 -8.60
N MET A 85 -7.83 -11.07 -9.71
CA MET A 85 -8.66 -9.86 -9.72
C MET A 85 -10.01 -10.14 -9.04
N HIS A 86 -10.72 -11.20 -9.47
CA HIS A 86 -12.00 -11.59 -8.88
C HIS A 86 -11.88 -12.05 -7.43
N LYS A 87 -10.86 -12.88 -7.15
CA LYS A 87 -10.65 -13.45 -5.82
C LYS A 87 -10.37 -12.37 -4.78
N ILE A 88 -9.53 -11.38 -5.10
CA ILE A 88 -9.20 -10.29 -4.17
C ILE A 88 -10.39 -9.33 -4.04
N ALA A 89 -11.10 -9.03 -5.13
CA ALA A 89 -12.30 -8.19 -5.08
C ALA A 89 -13.42 -8.78 -4.20
N ALA A 90 -13.50 -10.11 -4.08
CA ALA A 90 -14.47 -10.80 -3.25
C ALA A 90 -14.06 -10.95 -1.77
N GLN A 91 -12.87 -10.46 -1.37
CA GLN A 91 -12.43 -10.57 0.01
C GLN A 91 -13.11 -9.52 0.91
N PRO A 92 -13.36 -9.84 2.19
CA PRO A 92 -13.76 -8.85 3.17
C PRO A 92 -12.73 -7.72 3.28
N VAL A 93 -13.22 -6.49 3.33
CA VAL A 93 -12.38 -5.31 3.55
C VAL A 93 -12.02 -5.24 5.04
N ASN A 94 -10.73 -5.30 5.35
CA ASN A 94 -10.22 -5.19 6.71
C ASN A 94 -9.28 -3.98 6.83
N ILE A 95 -9.46 -3.16 7.85
CA ILE A 95 -8.60 -2.00 8.14
C ILE A 95 -7.91 -2.27 9.49
N PHE A 96 -6.59 -2.44 9.45
CA PHE A 96 -5.76 -2.63 10.64
C PHE A 96 -4.92 -1.38 10.87
N LEU A 97 -5.12 -0.74 12.02
CA LEU A 97 -4.39 0.45 12.44
C LEU A 97 -3.60 0.10 13.70
N ASP A 98 -2.28 0.01 13.60
CA ASP A 98 -1.45 -0.49 14.70
C ASP A 98 -1.56 0.37 15.96
N PHE A 99 -1.79 1.68 15.81
CA PHE A 99 -2.03 2.57 16.94
C PHE A 99 -3.27 2.20 17.75
N ASN A 100 -4.22 1.41 17.22
CA ASN A 100 -5.34 0.91 18.00
C ASN A 100 -4.87 0.07 19.19
N ALA A 101 -3.71 -0.59 19.10
CA ALA A 101 -3.11 -1.29 20.23
C ALA A 101 -2.73 -0.32 21.37
N VAL A 102 -2.36 0.93 21.06
CA VAL A 102 -2.14 1.98 22.06
C VAL A 102 -3.47 2.40 22.67
N ILE A 103 -4.48 2.67 21.83
CA ILE A 103 -5.80 3.16 22.26
C ILE A 103 -6.48 2.20 23.24
N VAL A 104 -6.47 0.89 22.96
CA VAL A 104 -7.12 -0.10 23.85
C VAL A 104 -6.42 -0.27 25.20
N ASN A 105 -5.16 0.16 25.31
CA ASN A 105 -4.39 0.12 26.56
C ASN A 105 -4.24 1.52 27.19
N LEU A 106 -4.86 2.55 26.64
CA LEU A 106 -4.58 3.94 27.01
C LEU A 106 -4.92 4.23 28.47
N ASP A 107 -6.03 3.67 28.97
CA ASP A 107 -6.48 3.83 30.36
C ASP A 107 -5.50 3.23 31.40
N SER A 108 -4.48 2.46 30.99
CA SER A 108 -3.44 1.95 31.90
C SER A 108 -2.30 2.95 32.15
N LEU A 109 -2.33 4.12 31.51
CA LEU A 109 -1.29 5.14 31.60
C LEU A 109 -1.72 6.34 32.44
N SER A 110 -0.74 7.14 32.89
CA SER A 110 -0.99 8.45 33.50
C SER A 110 -1.67 9.39 32.50
N LEU A 111 -2.47 10.34 32.95
CA LEU A 111 -3.15 11.30 32.05
C LEU A 111 -2.14 12.06 31.16
N GLN A 112 -0.98 12.43 31.70
CA GLN A 112 0.10 13.05 30.94
C GLN A 112 0.58 12.15 29.79
N ASP A 113 0.79 10.87 30.05
CA ASP A 113 1.23 9.92 29.03
C ASP A 113 0.11 9.62 28.01
N GLN A 114 -1.15 9.60 28.44
CA GLN A 114 -2.30 9.47 27.55
C GLN A 114 -2.33 10.63 26.54
N GLU A 115 -2.20 11.87 27.02
CA GLU A 115 -2.16 13.07 26.17
C GLU A 115 -0.96 13.05 25.21
N ALA A 116 0.21 12.62 25.68
CA ALA A 116 1.40 12.49 24.86
C ALA A 116 1.23 11.45 23.73
N CYS A 117 0.64 10.29 24.04
CA CYS A 117 0.30 9.27 23.05
C CYS A 117 -0.68 9.80 22.00
N LEU A 118 -1.78 10.43 22.42
CA LEU A 118 -2.79 10.96 21.49
C LEU A 118 -2.23 12.07 20.60
N THR A 119 -1.40 12.95 21.16
CA THR A 119 -0.73 14.02 20.40
C THR A 119 0.24 13.45 19.38
N SER A 120 0.98 12.40 19.73
CA SER A 120 1.87 11.71 18.80
C SER A 120 1.10 11.05 17.66
N ILE A 121 -0.01 10.38 17.97
CA ILE A 121 -0.89 9.78 16.96
C ILE A 121 -1.45 10.86 16.02
N GLU A 122 -2.01 11.93 16.57
CA GLU A 122 -2.55 13.05 15.79
C GLU A 122 -1.48 13.68 14.87
N SER A 123 -0.28 13.92 15.39
CA SER A 123 0.82 14.48 14.58
C SER A 123 1.18 13.58 13.41
N ASN A 124 1.24 12.27 13.61
CA ASN A 124 1.54 11.32 12.54
C ASN A 124 0.41 11.23 11.49
N ILE A 125 -0.85 11.34 11.92
CA ILE A 125 -2.00 11.43 11.01
C ILE A 125 -1.91 12.68 10.14
N LYS A 126 -1.56 13.84 10.73
CA LYS A 126 -1.36 15.09 9.99
C LYS A 126 -0.23 14.98 8.99
N THR A 127 0.90 14.38 9.37
CA THR A 127 2.01 14.11 8.44
C THR A 127 1.57 13.23 7.27
N LEU A 128 0.82 12.16 7.52
CA LEU A 128 0.27 11.31 6.47
C LEU A 128 -0.65 12.09 5.53
N LYS A 129 -1.56 12.88 6.09
CA LYS A 129 -2.51 13.70 5.33
C LYS A 129 -1.79 14.70 4.42
N SER A 130 -0.83 15.46 4.94
CA SER A 130 -0.04 16.41 4.13
C SER A 130 0.70 15.72 2.99
N TYR A 131 1.32 14.56 3.27
CA TYR A 131 1.93 13.76 2.21
C TYR A 131 0.92 13.36 1.12
N LEU A 132 -0.29 12.94 1.50
CA LEU A 132 -1.33 12.58 0.54
C LEU A 132 -1.85 13.79 -0.25
N GLU A 133 -1.98 14.96 0.38
CA GLU A 133 -2.41 16.22 -0.27
C GLU A 133 -1.42 16.60 -1.37
N GLU A 134 -0.13 16.67 -1.04
CA GLU A 134 0.95 16.92 -2.00
C GLU A 134 0.92 15.92 -3.16
N ASN A 135 0.78 14.62 -2.84
CA ASN A 135 0.74 13.57 -3.86
C ASN A 135 -0.46 13.65 -4.79
N ILE A 136 -1.62 14.09 -4.29
CA ILE A 136 -2.83 14.28 -5.09
C ILE A 136 -2.64 15.49 -5.99
N THR A 137 -2.20 16.63 -5.45
CA THR A 137 -1.96 17.84 -6.24
C THR A 137 -0.98 17.60 -7.40
N GLU A 138 0.11 16.86 -7.16
CA GLU A 138 1.06 16.50 -8.22
C GLU A 138 0.47 15.61 -9.33
N LYS A 139 -0.56 14.82 -9.01
CA LYS A 139 -1.08 13.75 -9.89
C LYS A 139 -2.45 14.05 -10.48
N GLU A 140 -3.21 15.00 -9.94
CA GLU A 140 -4.58 15.34 -10.32
C GLU A 140 -4.69 15.58 -11.84
N ASP A 141 -3.83 16.46 -12.36
CA ASP A 141 -3.84 16.90 -13.76
C ASP A 141 -2.85 16.14 -14.66
N ASN A 142 -2.18 15.10 -14.13
CA ASN A 142 -1.20 14.34 -14.90
C ASN A 142 -1.91 13.26 -15.77
N PRO A 143 -1.90 13.37 -17.12
CA PRO A 143 -2.57 12.41 -17.99
C PRO A 143 -1.87 11.04 -18.05
N GLN A 144 -0.62 10.95 -17.59
CA GLN A 144 0.12 9.68 -17.52
C GLN A 144 -0.27 8.83 -16.31
N ILE A 145 -1.01 9.40 -15.35
CA ILE A 145 -1.50 8.69 -14.18
C ILE A 145 -2.92 8.18 -14.46
N PRO A 146 -3.16 6.86 -14.44
CA PRO A 146 -4.49 6.30 -14.66
C PRO A 146 -5.49 6.78 -13.62
N GLU A 147 -6.75 6.99 -14.03
CA GLU A 147 -7.84 7.37 -13.13
C GLU A 147 -8.06 6.37 -11.98
N THR A 148 -7.82 5.07 -12.23
CA THR A 148 -7.86 4.04 -11.18
C THR A 148 -6.79 4.25 -10.10
N GLY A 149 -5.62 4.76 -10.47
CA GLY A 149 -4.57 5.14 -9.51
C GLY A 149 -4.96 6.37 -8.70
N LYS A 150 -5.55 7.39 -9.35
CA LYS A 150 -6.07 8.58 -8.67
C LYS A 150 -7.21 8.24 -7.70
N ALA A 151 -8.09 7.31 -8.08
CA ALA A 151 -9.17 6.82 -7.23
C ALA A 151 -8.65 6.24 -5.90
N VAL A 152 -7.56 5.47 -5.93
CA VAL A 152 -6.92 4.95 -4.71
C VAL A 152 -6.36 6.08 -3.85
N LEU A 153 -5.71 7.10 -4.44
CA LEU A 153 -5.18 8.23 -3.67
C LEU A 153 -6.29 9.03 -2.97
N ARG A 154 -7.38 9.32 -3.68
CA ARG A 154 -8.57 9.97 -3.09
C ARG A 154 -9.16 9.14 -1.95
N GLN A 155 -9.22 7.81 -2.12
CA GLN A 155 -9.66 6.89 -1.07
C GLN A 155 -8.75 6.93 0.17
N GLN A 156 -7.43 7.01 0.00
CA GLN A 156 -6.48 7.17 1.12
C GLN A 156 -6.68 8.51 1.85
N MET A 157 -6.94 9.59 1.11
CA MET A 157 -7.23 10.92 1.68
C MET A 157 -8.48 10.89 2.57
N ILE A 158 -9.56 10.29 2.08
CA ILE A 158 -10.83 10.17 2.83
C ILE A 158 -10.60 9.43 4.15
N LEU A 159 -9.83 8.33 4.12
CA LEU A 159 -9.48 7.60 5.34
C LEU A 159 -8.65 8.44 6.31
N ALA A 160 -7.64 9.16 5.82
CA ALA A 160 -6.79 10.00 6.66
C ALA A 160 -7.60 11.12 7.36
N GLN A 161 -8.52 11.75 6.64
CA GLN A 161 -9.42 12.79 7.20
C GLN A 161 -10.41 12.21 8.21
N ALA A 162 -10.96 11.03 7.96
CA ALA A 162 -11.83 10.35 8.91
C ALA A 162 -11.08 10.00 10.21
N ILE A 163 -9.83 9.52 10.11
CA ILE A 163 -8.99 9.21 11.26
C ILE A 163 -8.58 10.49 12.03
N GLU A 164 -8.25 11.58 11.32
CA GLU A 164 -7.96 12.89 11.94
C GLU A 164 -9.16 13.43 12.74
N THR A 165 -10.36 13.34 12.15
CA THR A 165 -11.60 13.75 12.82
C THR A 165 -11.85 12.90 14.06
N TRP A 166 -11.67 11.57 13.93
CA TRP A 166 -11.86 10.63 15.03
C TRP A 166 -10.90 10.90 16.19
N ILE A 167 -9.60 11.08 15.95
CA ILE A 167 -8.62 11.32 17.04
C ILE A 167 -8.94 12.61 17.80
N GLY A 168 -9.46 13.64 17.12
CA GLY A 168 -9.97 14.85 17.75
C GLY A 168 -11.08 14.57 18.76
N SER A 169 -12.06 13.72 18.39
CA SER A 169 -13.15 13.33 19.29
C SER A 169 -12.69 12.54 20.52
N VAL A 170 -11.65 11.71 20.36
CA VAL A 170 -11.06 10.91 21.45
C VAL A 170 -10.37 11.82 22.47
N LYS A 171 -9.60 12.81 22.01
CA LYS A 171 -8.92 13.79 22.89
C LYS A 171 -9.91 14.59 23.74
N ILE A 172 -11.02 15.05 23.14
CA ILE A 172 -12.08 15.76 23.87
C ILE A 172 -12.66 14.86 24.96
N SER A 173 -12.99 13.61 24.64
CA SER A 173 -13.59 12.66 25.58
C SER A 173 -12.69 12.37 26.79
N ILE A 174 -11.37 12.37 26.61
CA ILE A 174 -10.41 12.11 27.71
C ILE A 174 -10.20 13.36 28.57
N SER A 175 -10.13 14.55 27.97
CA SER A 175 -10.07 15.81 28.72
C SER A 175 -11.32 16.04 29.59
N GLU A 176 -12.49 15.62 29.11
CA GLU A 176 -13.74 15.66 29.88
C GLU A 176 -13.77 14.68 31.07
N LYS A 177 -13.02 13.56 31.01
CA LYS A 177 -12.89 12.64 32.15
C LYS A 177 -12.12 13.27 33.31
N ASP A 178 -11.06 14.01 33.02
CA ASP A 178 -10.23 14.71 34.02
C ASP A 178 -11.00 15.83 34.74
N SER A 179 -11.97 16.44 34.04
CA SER A 179 -12.77 17.55 34.56
C SER A 179 -13.91 17.14 35.50
N ARG A 180 -14.18 15.84 35.70
CA ARG A 180 -15.27 15.36 36.58
C ARG A 180 -14.76 15.16 38.01
N PRO A 181 -15.41 15.78 39.02
CA PRO A 181 -15.04 15.55 40.42
C PRO A 181 -15.31 14.10 40.82
N SER A 182 -14.40 13.56 41.64
CA SER A 182 -14.41 12.20 42.19
C SER A 182 -15.59 11.93 43.12
#